data_AF-A0A7Y4YY32-F1
#
_entry.id   AF-A0A7Y4YY32-F1
#
_cell.length_a   1.000
_cell.length_b   1.000
_cell.length_c   1.000
_cell.angle_alpha   90.00
_cell.angle_beta   90.00
_cell.angle_gamma   90.00
#
_symmetry.space_group_name_H-M   'P 1'
#
loop_
_entity.id
_entity.type
_entity.pdbx_description
1 polymer ?
#
loop_
_entity_poly.entity_id
_entity_poly.type
_entity_poly.pdbx_seq_one_letter_code
_entity_poly.pdbx_strand_id
1 'polypeptide(L)'
;RGLPGDPAVRSLADVIAFNRAHAAEELRWFGQETFEKADKLDDAEAYRKARENSLRLAGAEGIDKLLAQYKVSLLIAPTGPPAWPIDLIAGDHYLEIGAGSLPAIAGYPHLTVPMGALEGLPVGLSFIGAQWQDKAVLEAGAAYERTRTAPLHAPTFRRWGE
;
A
#
# COMPACT_ATOMS: atom_id res chain seq x y z
N ARG A 1 0.93 -22.28 12.45
CA ARG A 1 2.22 -22.47 13.15
C ARG A 1 2.48 -21.20 13.94
N GLY A 2 2.57 -21.26 15.27
CA GLY A 2 2.86 -20.11 16.12
C GLY A 2 4.37 -19.83 16.22
N LEU A 3 4.73 -18.67 16.78
CA LEU A 3 6.12 -18.31 17.08
C LEU A 3 6.74 -19.39 18.01
N PRO A 4 8.02 -19.76 17.83
CA PRO A 4 8.70 -20.68 18.74
C PRO A 4 8.79 -20.07 20.17
N GLY A 5 8.56 -20.89 21.19
CA GLY A 5 8.61 -20.50 22.61
C GLY A 5 7.23 -20.40 23.28
N ASP A 6 7.19 -19.79 24.47
CA ASP A 6 5.98 -19.45 25.21
C ASP A 6 5.81 -17.92 25.28
N PRO A 7 5.43 -17.26 24.16
CA PRO A 7 5.29 -15.81 24.15
C PRO A 7 4.12 -15.39 25.04
N ALA A 8 4.33 -14.33 25.82
CA ALA A 8 3.32 -13.76 26.72
C ALA A 8 2.13 -13.13 25.96
N VAL A 9 2.31 -12.78 24.69
CA VAL A 9 1.28 -12.19 23.83
C VAL A 9 0.87 -13.20 22.76
N ARG A 10 -0.42 -13.58 22.73
CA ARG A 10 -0.94 -14.64 21.84
C ARG A 10 -2.22 -14.27 21.10
N SER A 11 -2.83 -13.13 21.43
CA SER A 11 -4.06 -12.63 20.82
C SER A 11 -4.02 -11.13 20.58
N LEU A 12 -4.97 -10.61 19.81
CA LEU A 12 -5.12 -9.16 19.64
C LEU A 12 -5.46 -8.47 20.96
N ALA A 13 -6.29 -9.10 21.80
CA ALA A 13 -6.57 -8.63 23.15
C ALA A 13 -5.29 -8.51 24.02
N ASP A 14 -4.36 -9.47 23.93
CA ASP A 14 -3.09 -9.39 24.65
C ASP A 14 -2.22 -8.22 24.15
N VAL A 15 -2.19 -7.99 22.83
CA VAL A 15 -1.48 -6.83 22.25
C VAL A 15 -2.09 -5.52 22.76
N ILE A 16 -3.41 -5.41 22.80
CA ILE A 16 -4.11 -4.23 23.31
C ILE A 16 -3.78 -3.98 24.78
N ALA A 17 -3.77 -5.03 25.59
CA ALA A 17 -3.43 -4.96 27.01
C ALA A 17 -1.96 -4.56 27.22
N PHE A 18 -1.04 -5.13 26.44
CA PHE A 18 0.38 -4.78 26.46
C PHE A 18 0.58 -3.29 26.16
N ASN A 19 0.03 -2.79 25.05
CA ASN A 19 0.15 -1.38 24.68
C ASN A 19 -0.40 -0.44 25.77
N ARG A 20 -1.48 -0.82 26.45
CA ARG A 20 -2.02 -0.04 27.58
C ARG A 20 -1.09 -0.02 28.79
N ALA A 21 -0.50 -1.16 29.13
CA ALA A 21 0.47 -1.26 30.22
C ALA A 21 1.77 -0.47 29.92
N HIS A 22 2.08 -0.28 28.64
CA HIS A 22 3.26 0.43 28.14
C HIS A 22 2.90 1.74 27.39
N ALA A 23 1.80 2.41 27.78
CA ALA A 23 1.23 3.50 26.98
C ALA A 23 2.20 4.67 26.70
N ALA A 24 3.12 4.96 27.62
CA ALA A 24 4.12 6.01 27.44
C ALA A 24 5.14 5.70 26.32
N GLU A 25 5.30 4.43 25.98
CA GLU A 25 6.22 3.93 24.95
C GLU A 25 5.45 3.64 23.66
N GLU A 26 4.36 2.87 23.74
CA GLU A 26 3.64 2.35 22.58
C GLU A 26 2.56 3.29 22.04
N LEU A 27 1.95 4.13 22.89
CA LEU A 27 0.76 4.94 22.54
C LEU A 27 1.01 6.45 22.63
N ARG A 28 2.28 6.87 22.66
CA ARG A 28 2.68 8.25 22.91
C ARG A 28 2.17 9.24 21.86
N TRP A 29 2.20 8.83 20.59
CA TRP A 29 1.93 9.73 19.45
C TRP A 29 0.59 9.44 18.77
N PHE A 30 0.14 8.18 18.80
CA PHE A 30 -1.14 7.75 18.27
C PHE A 30 -1.66 6.57 19.10
N GLY A 31 -2.98 6.36 19.07
CA GLY A 31 -3.64 5.30 19.80
C GLY A 31 -3.58 3.94 19.09
N GLN A 32 -4.47 3.05 19.52
CA GLN A 32 -4.61 1.69 18.97
C GLN A 32 -6.07 1.39 18.60
N GLU A 33 -6.81 2.42 18.18
CA GLU A 33 -8.24 2.37 17.89
C GLU A 33 -8.57 1.32 16.82
N THR A 34 -7.66 1.11 15.85
CA THR A 34 -7.82 0.07 14.83
C THR A 34 -7.80 -1.33 15.44
N PHE A 35 -6.92 -1.59 16.42
CA PHE A 35 -6.88 -2.88 17.12
C PHE A 35 -8.14 -3.06 17.97
N GLU A 36 -8.53 -2.04 18.73
CA GLU A 36 -9.73 -2.10 19.57
C GLU A 36 -11.03 -2.24 18.77
N LYS A 37 -11.09 -1.69 17.55
CA LYS A 37 -12.20 -1.91 16.62
C LYS A 37 -12.18 -3.33 16.07
N ALA A 38 -11.03 -3.83 15.65
CA ALA A 38 -10.89 -5.17 15.08
C ALA A 38 -11.22 -6.28 16.10
N ASP A 39 -10.81 -6.13 17.37
CA ASP A 39 -11.07 -7.10 18.44
C ASP A 39 -12.56 -7.25 18.78
N LYS A 40 -13.39 -6.27 18.37
CA LYS A 40 -14.85 -6.27 18.60
C LYS A 40 -15.66 -6.84 17.43
N LEU A 41 -15.02 -7.18 16.31
CA LEU A 41 -15.74 -7.66 15.12
C LEU A 41 -15.99 -9.17 15.19
N ASP A 42 -17.26 -9.56 15.18
CA ASP A 42 -17.70 -10.97 15.17
C ASP A 42 -18.71 -11.31 14.06
N ASP A 43 -19.14 -10.31 13.28
CA ASP A 43 -20.11 -10.50 12.19
C ASP A 43 -19.45 -11.05 10.90
N ALA A 44 -19.50 -12.37 10.78
CA ALA A 44 -18.96 -13.09 9.62
C ALA A 44 -19.76 -12.84 8.32
N GLU A 45 -21.04 -12.49 8.40
CA GLU A 45 -21.87 -12.25 7.21
C GLU A 45 -21.57 -10.87 6.61
N ALA A 46 -21.54 -9.83 7.45
CA ALA A 46 -21.13 -8.49 7.03
C ALA A 46 -19.72 -8.51 6.42
N TYR A 47 -18.79 -9.25 7.04
CA TYR A 47 -17.44 -9.45 6.49
C TYR A 47 -17.47 -10.08 5.08
N ARG A 48 -18.20 -11.20 4.90
CA ARG A 48 -18.28 -11.88 3.59
C ARG A 48 -18.84 -10.96 2.52
N LYS A 49 -19.90 -10.20 2.83
CA LYS A 49 -20.51 -9.23 1.91
C LYS A 49 -19.56 -8.09 1.56
N ALA A 50 -18.88 -7.51 2.55
CA ALA A 50 -17.90 -6.44 2.32
C ALA A 50 -16.72 -6.93 1.47
N ARG A 51 -16.24 -8.15 1.72
CA ARG A 51 -15.17 -8.78 0.96
C ARG A 51 -15.57 -9.04 -0.49
N GLU A 52 -16.73 -9.65 -0.73
CA GLU A 52 -17.25 -9.89 -2.08
C GLU A 52 -17.39 -8.57 -2.86
N ASN A 53 -17.97 -7.55 -2.22
CA ASN A 53 -18.10 -6.23 -2.81
C ASN A 53 -16.75 -5.61 -3.19
N SER A 54 -15.76 -5.69 -2.30
CA SER A 54 -14.42 -5.14 -2.53
C SER A 54 -13.72 -5.82 -3.71
N LEU A 55 -13.75 -7.16 -3.76
CA LEU A 55 -13.14 -7.92 -4.85
C LEU A 55 -13.83 -7.67 -6.20
N ARG A 56 -15.16 -7.60 -6.21
CA ARG A 56 -15.95 -7.32 -7.42
C ARG A 56 -15.62 -5.94 -7.99
N LEU A 57 -15.65 -4.92 -7.14
CA LEU A 57 -15.42 -3.53 -7.56
C LEU A 57 -13.96 -3.27 -7.99
N ALA A 58 -12.98 -3.87 -7.33
CA ALA A 58 -11.58 -3.66 -7.66
C ALA A 58 -11.11 -4.51 -8.86
N GLY A 59 -11.54 -5.78 -8.94
CA GLY A 59 -11.17 -6.71 -10.00
C GLY A 59 -12.08 -6.58 -11.23
N ALA A 60 -13.16 -7.37 -11.25
CA ALA A 60 -14.03 -7.54 -12.41
C ALA A 60 -14.64 -6.24 -12.94
N GLU A 61 -15.14 -5.37 -12.05
CA GLU A 61 -15.77 -4.10 -12.43
C GLU A 61 -14.81 -2.91 -12.42
N GLY A 62 -13.57 -3.12 -11.98
CA GLY A 62 -12.50 -2.13 -11.91
C GLY A 62 -11.45 -2.40 -12.97
N ILE A 63 -10.36 -3.06 -12.56
CA ILE A 63 -9.19 -3.31 -13.41
C ILE A 63 -9.57 -4.05 -14.69
N ASP A 64 -10.29 -5.18 -14.60
CA ASP A 64 -10.59 -6.01 -15.77
C ASP A 64 -11.49 -5.29 -16.77
N LYS A 65 -12.48 -4.54 -16.24
CA LYS A 65 -13.35 -3.71 -17.06
C LYS A 65 -12.55 -2.64 -17.83
N LEU A 66 -11.63 -1.95 -17.18
CA LEU A 66 -10.79 -0.93 -17.82
C LEU A 66 -9.86 -1.55 -18.89
N LEU A 67 -9.20 -2.66 -18.57
CA LEU A 67 -8.34 -3.38 -19.52
C LEU A 67 -9.13 -3.80 -20.77
N ALA A 68 -10.31 -4.39 -20.58
CA ALA A 68 -11.17 -4.86 -21.67
C ALA A 68 -11.77 -3.71 -22.50
N GLN A 69 -12.29 -2.67 -21.84
CA GLN A 69 -12.91 -1.51 -22.48
C GLN A 69 -11.93 -0.79 -23.41
N TYR A 70 -10.70 -0.57 -22.93
CA TYR A 70 -9.68 0.16 -23.70
C TYR A 70 -8.79 -0.76 -24.53
N LYS A 71 -8.98 -2.08 -24.45
CA LYS A 71 -8.19 -3.11 -25.17
C LYS A 71 -6.68 -2.96 -24.93
N VAL A 72 -6.32 -2.75 -23.67
CA VAL A 72 -4.92 -2.59 -23.24
C VAL A 72 -4.50 -3.77 -22.35
N SER A 73 -3.21 -4.08 -22.34
CA SER A 73 -2.66 -5.18 -21.53
C SER A 73 -2.32 -4.77 -20.10
N LEU A 74 -2.17 -3.47 -19.85
CA LEU A 74 -1.72 -2.90 -18.58
C LEU A 74 -2.40 -1.55 -18.35
N LEU A 75 -2.63 -1.21 -17.08
CA LEU A 75 -2.94 0.15 -16.65
C LEU A 75 -1.69 0.76 -16.02
N ILE A 76 -1.45 2.03 -16.28
CA ILE A 76 -0.36 2.80 -15.68
C ILE A 76 -0.89 4.08 -15.04
N ALA A 77 -0.24 4.50 -13.95
CA ALA A 77 -0.55 5.74 -13.25
C ALA A 77 0.58 6.05 -12.24
N PRO A 78 0.74 7.31 -11.80
CA PRO A 78 1.61 7.62 -10.67
C PRO A 78 1.31 6.71 -9.47
N THR A 79 2.35 6.19 -8.82
CA THR A 79 2.19 5.26 -7.69
C THR A 79 1.65 5.96 -6.45
N GLY A 80 2.18 7.14 -6.15
CA GLY A 80 1.80 7.95 -5.00
C GLY A 80 2.41 9.35 -5.09
N PRO A 81 2.05 10.25 -4.16
CA PRO A 81 2.70 11.55 -4.04
C PRO A 81 4.18 11.40 -3.61
N PRO A 82 5.00 12.47 -3.74
CA PRO A 82 6.30 12.52 -3.10
C PRO A 82 6.16 12.43 -1.57
N ALA A 83 7.26 12.13 -0.89
CA ALA A 83 7.29 12.05 0.57
C ALA A 83 6.91 13.38 1.24
N TRP A 84 6.28 13.31 2.41
CA TRP A 84 5.98 14.46 3.27
C TRP A 84 6.92 14.52 4.49
N PRO A 85 7.08 15.68 5.14
CA PRO A 85 7.79 15.78 6.41
C PRO A 85 7.15 14.93 7.50
N ILE A 86 7.97 14.33 8.37
CA ILE A 86 7.47 13.60 9.54
C ILE A 86 6.88 14.60 10.53
N ASP A 87 5.60 14.42 10.86
CA ASP A 87 4.90 15.19 11.89
C ASP A 87 4.24 14.23 12.90
N LEU A 88 4.74 14.24 14.13
CA LEU A 88 4.25 13.36 15.20
C LEU A 88 2.91 13.83 15.80
N ILE A 89 2.47 15.05 15.49
CA ILE A 89 1.25 15.65 16.02
C ILE A 89 0.14 15.62 14.97
N ALA A 90 0.43 16.04 13.74
CA ALA A 90 -0.54 16.04 12.65
C ALA A 90 -0.63 14.68 11.93
N GLY A 91 0.38 13.83 12.08
CA GLY A 91 0.46 12.54 11.38
C GLY A 91 0.80 12.69 9.90
N ASP A 92 0.42 11.69 9.12
CA ASP A 92 0.76 11.63 7.70
C ASP A 92 -0.01 12.66 6.85
N HIS A 93 0.71 13.43 6.05
CA HIS A 93 0.13 14.33 5.05
C HIS A 93 -0.06 13.61 3.72
N TYR A 94 -0.95 12.62 3.71
CA TYR A 94 -1.23 11.81 2.52
C TYR A 94 -2.12 12.56 1.52
N LEU A 95 -1.63 12.74 0.30
CA LEU A 95 -2.46 13.19 -0.82
C LEU A 95 -3.13 11.98 -1.47
N GLU A 96 -4.43 12.10 -1.79
CA GLU A 96 -5.21 11.07 -2.48
C GLU A 96 -4.82 10.92 -3.97
N ILE A 97 -3.54 10.63 -4.21
CA ILE A 97 -2.94 10.43 -5.52
C ILE A 97 -2.30 9.04 -5.47
N GLY A 98 -2.63 8.17 -6.42
CA GLY A 98 -1.99 6.87 -6.51
C GLY A 98 -2.91 5.79 -7.08
N ALA A 99 -2.29 4.72 -7.58
CA ALA A 99 -2.99 3.61 -8.22
C ALA A 99 -2.76 2.25 -7.54
N GLY A 100 -2.29 2.24 -6.29
CA GLY A 100 -2.00 1.01 -5.54
C GLY A 100 -3.23 0.31 -4.94
N SER A 101 -4.29 1.04 -4.62
CA SER A 101 -5.41 0.49 -3.84
C SER A 101 -6.21 -0.58 -4.58
N LEU A 102 -6.54 -0.35 -5.85
CA LEU A 102 -7.32 -1.31 -6.65
C LEU A 102 -6.59 -2.66 -6.82
N PRO A 103 -5.33 -2.73 -7.27
CA PRO A 103 -4.65 -4.02 -7.40
C PRO A 103 -4.41 -4.70 -6.05
N ALA A 104 -4.17 -3.94 -4.97
CA ALA A 104 -4.05 -4.49 -3.63
C ALA A 104 -5.34 -5.14 -3.14
N ILE A 105 -6.50 -4.51 -3.39
CA ILE A 105 -7.81 -5.06 -3.04
C ILE A 105 -8.14 -6.27 -3.92
N ALA A 106 -7.92 -6.18 -5.23
CA ALA A 106 -8.23 -7.26 -6.18
C ALA A 106 -7.32 -8.48 -6.05
N GLY A 107 -6.13 -8.32 -5.45
CA GLY A 107 -5.09 -9.35 -5.42
C GLY A 107 -4.41 -9.55 -6.78
N TYR A 108 -4.26 -8.46 -7.54
CA TYR A 108 -3.71 -8.45 -8.90
C TYR A 108 -2.26 -7.95 -8.90
N PRO A 109 -1.44 -8.32 -9.91
CA PRO A 109 -0.04 -7.91 -9.97
C PRO A 109 0.09 -6.39 -10.17
N HIS A 110 0.89 -5.76 -9.31
CA HIS A 110 1.26 -4.36 -9.35
C HIS A 110 2.77 -4.20 -9.16
N LEU A 111 3.40 -3.38 -9.99
CA LEU A 111 4.81 -3.05 -9.92
C LEU A 111 4.97 -1.54 -9.99
N THR A 112 5.76 -0.95 -9.09
CA THR A 112 6.22 0.43 -9.23
C THR A 112 7.64 0.47 -9.75
N VAL A 113 7.90 1.31 -10.75
CA VAL A 113 9.24 1.58 -11.25
C VAL A 113 9.51 3.08 -11.13
N PRO A 114 10.69 3.52 -10.63
CA PRO A 114 10.98 4.94 -10.49
C PRO A 114 10.86 5.70 -11.81
N MET A 115 10.07 6.78 -11.83
CA MET A 115 9.82 7.58 -13.03
C MET A 115 10.44 8.99 -12.98
N GLY A 116 11.14 9.32 -11.90
CA GLY A 116 11.81 10.60 -11.71
C GLY A 116 11.67 11.08 -10.28
N ALA A 117 11.70 12.40 -10.11
CA ALA A 117 11.52 13.07 -8.84
C ALA A 117 10.79 14.40 -8.98
N LEU A 118 10.13 14.82 -7.91
CA LEU A 118 9.57 16.17 -7.73
C LEU A 118 10.35 16.84 -6.61
N GLU A 119 11.02 17.96 -6.89
CA GLU A 119 11.90 18.64 -5.91
C GLU A 119 12.92 17.68 -5.27
N GLY A 120 13.49 16.75 -6.04
CA GLY A 120 14.44 15.75 -5.55
C GLY A 120 13.81 14.57 -4.79
N LEU A 121 12.50 14.56 -4.56
CA LEU A 121 11.77 13.45 -3.92
C LEU A 121 11.32 12.42 -4.96
N PRO A 122 11.71 11.14 -4.84
CA PRO A 122 11.39 10.12 -5.84
C PRO A 122 9.88 9.92 -6.03
N VAL A 123 9.48 9.74 -7.29
CA VAL A 123 8.11 9.35 -7.67
C VAL A 123 8.16 8.10 -8.57
N GLY A 124 7.18 7.22 -8.39
CA GLY A 124 7.08 5.95 -9.12
C GLY A 124 5.95 5.94 -10.15
N LEU A 125 6.11 5.13 -11.19
CA LEU A 125 5.07 4.76 -12.14
C LEU A 125 4.60 3.35 -11.85
N SER A 126 3.31 3.19 -11.59
CA SER A 126 2.65 1.91 -11.41
C SER A 126 2.40 1.23 -12.75
N PHE A 127 2.62 -0.08 -12.80
CA PHE A 127 2.19 -1.00 -13.84
C PHE A 127 1.24 -2.01 -13.20
N ILE A 128 0.01 -2.09 -13.70
CA ILE A 128 -1.05 -2.91 -13.13
C ILE A 128 -1.54 -3.87 -14.22
N GLY A 129 -1.48 -5.17 -13.92
CA GLY A 129 -1.96 -6.23 -14.80
C GLY A 129 -3.24 -6.89 -14.30
N ALA A 130 -3.81 -7.74 -15.14
CA ALA A 130 -4.89 -8.64 -14.74
C ALA A 130 -4.36 -9.77 -13.83
N GLN A 131 -5.27 -10.52 -13.21
CA GLN A 131 -4.93 -11.66 -12.36
C GLN A 131 -3.91 -12.61 -13.02
N TRP A 132 -2.87 -12.98 -12.28
CA TRP A 132 -1.80 -13.91 -12.70
C TRP A 132 -0.93 -13.45 -13.88
N GLN A 133 -0.98 -12.17 -14.25
CA GLN A 133 -0.14 -11.58 -15.31
C GLN A 133 1.19 -11.03 -14.79
N ASP A 134 1.72 -11.57 -13.69
CA ASP A 134 2.95 -11.15 -13.03
C ASP A 134 4.12 -11.04 -14.02
N LYS A 135 4.29 -12.04 -14.89
CA LYS A 135 5.32 -12.05 -15.94
C LYS A 135 5.20 -10.82 -16.85
N ALA A 136 4.00 -10.51 -17.33
CA ALA A 136 3.78 -9.39 -18.24
C ALA A 136 4.05 -8.04 -17.56
N VAL A 137 3.63 -7.90 -16.29
CA VAL A 137 3.91 -6.71 -15.48
C VAL A 137 5.42 -6.52 -15.27
N LEU A 138 6.15 -7.58 -14.95
CA LEU A 138 7.60 -7.54 -14.78
C LEU A 138 8.33 -7.23 -16.10
N GLU A 139 7.90 -7.81 -17.22
CA GLU A 139 8.48 -7.53 -18.54
C GLU A 139 8.28 -6.07 -18.94
N ALA A 140 7.10 -5.51 -18.70
CA ALA A 140 6.81 -4.11 -18.97
C ALA A 140 7.62 -3.16 -18.08
N GLY A 141 7.70 -3.44 -16.78
CA GLY A 141 8.52 -2.66 -15.85
C GLY A 141 10.00 -2.68 -16.22
N ALA A 142 10.55 -3.85 -16.55
CA ALA A 142 11.94 -3.99 -16.98
C ALA A 142 12.19 -3.30 -18.34
N ALA A 143 11.23 -3.31 -19.26
CA ALA A 143 11.34 -2.57 -20.51
C ALA A 143 11.37 -1.06 -20.26
N TYR A 144 10.45 -0.55 -19.41
CA TYR A 144 10.42 0.85 -19.02
C TYR A 144 11.69 1.28 -18.31
N GLU A 145 12.18 0.51 -17.35
CA GLU A 145 13.41 0.81 -16.60
C GLU A 145 14.61 0.99 -17.54
N ARG A 146 14.73 0.14 -18.58
CA ARG A 146 15.83 0.22 -19.56
C ARG A 146 15.77 1.45 -20.46
N THR A 147 14.57 1.99 -20.72
CA THR A 147 14.39 3.10 -21.68
C THR A 147 14.10 4.44 -21.02
N ARG A 148 13.79 4.46 -19.72
CA ARG A 148 13.47 5.72 -19.02
C ARG A 148 14.66 6.67 -19.09
N THR A 149 14.35 7.95 -19.26
CA THR A 149 15.36 9.02 -19.34
C THR A 149 15.37 9.91 -18.10
N ALA A 150 14.40 9.75 -17.19
CA ALA A 150 14.32 10.57 -16.00
C ALA A 150 15.59 10.39 -15.13
N PRO A 151 16.10 11.45 -14.49
CA PRO A 151 17.14 11.28 -13.48
C PRO A 151 16.55 10.59 -12.24
N LEU A 152 17.30 9.66 -11.65
CA LEU A 152 17.04 9.19 -10.28
C LEU A 152 18.10 9.77 -9.39
N HIS A 153 17.68 10.53 -8.40
CA HIS A 153 18.61 11.08 -7.42
C HIS A 153 19.07 9.97 -6.49
N ALA A 154 20.39 9.81 -6.37
CA ALA A 154 20.95 8.97 -5.33
C ALA A 154 20.64 9.62 -3.98
N PRO A 155 20.14 8.86 -2.98
CA PRO A 155 19.91 9.41 -1.65
C PRO A 155 21.22 9.92 -1.05
N THR A 156 21.13 10.99 -0.27
CA THR A 156 22.26 11.55 0.48
C THR A 156 21.88 11.74 1.95
N PHE A 157 22.88 11.94 2.81
CA PHE A 157 22.65 12.29 4.22
C PHE A 157 22.35 13.77 4.44
N ARG A 158 22.26 14.59 3.37
CA ARG A 158 21.87 15.99 3.49
C ARG A 158 20.36 16.09 3.71
N ARG A 159 19.95 17.14 4.41
CA ARG A 159 18.52 17.42 4.56
C ARG A 159 17.94 17.83 3.20
N TRP A 160 16.65 17.58 3.04
CA TRP A 160 15.94 18.01 1.85
C TRP A 160 16.02 19.55 1.71
N GLY A 161 16.53 20.02 0.57
CA GLY A 161 16.74 21.45 0.30
C GLY A 161 18.14 22.01 0.63
N GLU A 162 19.06 21.19 1.16
CA GLU A 162 20.49 21.55 1.39
C GLU A 162 21.44 21.27 0.22
#